data_AF-A0A914TX25-F1
#
_entry.id   AF-A0A914TX25-F1
#
_cell.length_a   1.000
_cell.length_b   1.000
_cell.length_c   1.000
_cell.angle_alpha   90.00
_cell.angle_beta   90.00
_cell.angle_gamma   90.00
#
_symmetry.space_group_name_H-M   'P 1'
#
loop_
_entity.id
_entity.type
_entity.pdbx_description
1 polymer ?
#
loop_
_entity_poly.entity_id
_entity_poly.type
_entity_poly.pdbx_seq_one_letter_code
_entity_poly.pdbx_strand_id
1 'polypeptide(L)'
;MPYAKKQLFDGAPQGSLLKFIATYETPFWRAKGFSGEILSSGATNFKGEVLPLVCVYDATTQNGNPALVGFIHNTFWSDQTFEFRKNGVLQDLARFLGNEALSPIDYIDKDWHLEPYTGGCPASVVPAGNMNAFLHIREPVSLIHFAGTETATEWMGYISGAVQAGKRAANEVLLKLGSRNVDRKQLKDSIYASDYEPPREWDRSYSRVSRVSYSNLFFAAAILVSGLFIVKRYKFFQNRF
;
A
#
# COMPACT_ATOMS: atom_id res chain seq x y z
N MET A 1 -4.94 -4.72 -26.69
CA MET A 1 -4.30 -4.79 -25.35
C MET A 1 -4.55 -6.18 -24.77
N PRO A 2 -3.57 -6.85 -24.14
CA PRO A 2 -3.77 -8.15 -23.48
C PRO A 2 -4.85 -8.09 -22.39
N TYR A 3 -5.53 -9.21 -22.14
CA TYR A 3 -6.66 -9.27 -21.20
C TYR A 3 -6.27 -8.83 -19.78
N ALA A 4 -5.18 -9.36 -19.23
CA ALA A 4 -4.71 -8.98 -17.89
C ALA A 4 -4.44 -7.47 -17.76
N LYS A 5 -3.88 -6.84 -18.79
CA LYS A 5 -3.63 -5.39 -18.81
C LYS A 5 -4.93 -4.59 -18.85
N LYS A 6 -5.91 -5.03 -19.64
CA LYS A 6 -7.24 -4.42 -19.69
C LYS A 6 -7.95 -4.55 -18.33
N GLN A 7 -7.95 -5.74 -17.74
CA GLN A 7 -8.52 -5.99 -16.41
C GLN A 7 -7.89 -5.09 -15.34
N LEU A 8 -6.58 -4.89 -15.39
CA LEU A 8 -5.88 -3.99 -14.46
C LEU A 8 -6.36 -2.55 -14.61
N PHE A 9 -6.47 -2.04 -15.84
CA PHE A 9 -6.86 -0.65 -16.09
C PHE A 9 -8.34 -0.39 -15.77
N ASP A 10 -9.21 -1.36 -16.06
CA ASP A 10 -10.62 -1.27 -15.73
C ASP A 10 -10.87 -1.49 -14.21
N GLY A 11 -9.93 -2.14 -13.52
CA GLY A 11 -10.11 -2.68 -12.17
C GLY A 11 -9.22 -2.09 -11.09
N ALA A 12 -8.49 -1.00 -11.35
CA ALA A 12 -7.64 -0.30 -10.38
C ALA A 12 -8.14 1.14 -10.15
N PRO A 13 -9.23 1.33 -9.38
CA PRO A 13 -9.74 2.66 -9.08
C PRO A 13 -8.71 3.48 -8.30
N GLN A 14 -8.80 4.80 -8.45
CA GLN A 14 -8.03 5.73 -7.64
C GLN A 14 -8.59 5.81 -6.23
N GLY A 15 -7.70 6.01 -5.25
CA GLY A 15 -8.12 6.41 -3.92
C GLY A 15 -8.92 7.72 -3.97
N SER A 16 -9.66 8.02 -2.91
CA SER A 16 -10.32 9.31 -2.80
C SER A 16 -10.02 9.93 -1.43
N LEU A 17 -9.64 11.20 -1.45
CA LEU A 17 -9.13 11.93 -0.30
C LEU A 17 -9.28 13.42 -0.56
N LEU A 18 -9.76 14.18 0.42
CA LEU A 18 -9.56 15.63 0.40
C LEU A 18 -8.35 16.00 1.25
N LYS A 19 -7.66 17.06 0.83
CA LYS A 19 -6.55 17.65 1.55
C LYS A 19 -6.88 19.10 1.84
N PHE A 20 -6.70 19.55 3.08
CA PHE A 20 -6.83 20.97 3.43
C PHE A 20 -5.50 21.56 3.90
N ILE A 21 -5.41 22.88 3.82
CA ILE A 21 -4.39 23.70 4.46
C ILE A 21 -5.11 24.84 5.18
N ALA A 22 -4.82 25.01 6.47
CA ALA A 22 -5.28 26.12 7.29
C ALA A 22 -4.07 26.93 7.77
N THR A 23 -4.00 28.19 7.39
CA THR A 23 -2.90 29.11 7.71
C THR A 23 -3.30 29.99 8.88
N TYR A 24 -2.40 30.22 9.84
CA TYR A 24 -2.65 31.01 11.06
C TYR A 24 -1.60 32.09 11.25
N GLU A 25 -1.92 33.09 12.07
CA GLU A 25 -0.99 34.19 12.39
C GLU A 25 0.23 33.70 13.18
N THR A 26 0.02 32.75 14.08
CA THR A 26 1.07 32.14 14.90
C THR A 26 0.93 30.62 14.91
N PRO A 27 2.02 29.86 15.12
CA PRO A 27 1.95 28.41 15.31
C PRO A 27 1.51 28.12 16.75
N PHE A 28 0.30 28.54 17.12
CA PHE A 28 -0.20 28.54 18.51
C PHE A 28 -0.18 27.14 19.15
N TRP A 29 -0.30 26.08 18.37
CA TRP A 29 -0.17 24.70 18.83
C TRP A 29 1.22 24.43 19.45
N ARG A 30 2.29 25.00 18.90
CA ARG A 30 3.65 24.87 19.45
C ARG A 30 3.81 25.56 20.80
N ALA A 31 3.17 26.72 20.98
CA ALA A 31 3.18 27.43 22.26
C ALA A 31 2.48 26.63 23.38
N LYS A 32 1.56 25.74 23.00
CA LYS A 32 0.91 24.78 23.91
C LYS A 32 1.68 23.46 24.08
N GLY A 33 2.86 23.33 23.48
CA GLY A 33 3.70 22.13 23.55
C GLY A 33 3.34 21.02 22.55
N PHE A 34 2.47 21.28 21.57
CA PHE A 34 2.11 20.30 20.54
C PHE A 34 2.99 20.40 19.29
N SER A 35 3.25 19.27 18.65
CA SER A 35 3.96 19.20 17.36
C SER A 35 3.12 19.69 16.18
N GLY A 36 1.78 19.72 16.32
CA GLY A 36 0.83 19.92 15.23
C GLY A 36 0.39 18.61 14.55
N GLU A 37 0.92 17.46 14.99
CA GLU A 37 0.46 16.14 14.55
C GLU A 37 -0.85 15.76 15.26
N ILE A 38 -1.85 15.34 14.48
CA ILE A 38 -3.10 14.77 14.98
C ILE A 38 -3.39 13.50 14.19
N LEU A 39 -3.75 12.43 14.88
CA LEU A 39 -4.31 11.21 14.30
C LEU A 39 -5.72 11.01 14.87
N SER A 40 -6.71 10.87 14.00
CA SER A 40 -8.11 10.82 14.38
C SER A 40 -8.86 9.80 13.53
N SER A 41 -9.78 9.08 14.16
CA SER A 41 -10.78 8.26 13.45
C SER A 41 -12.05 9.05 13.10
N GLY A 42 -12.08 10.34 13.41
CA GLY A 42 -13.26 11.20 13.34
C GLY A 42 -14.27 10.96 14.46
N ALA A 43 -14.17 9.86 15.21
CA ALA A 43 -15.13 9.53 16.26
C ALA A 43 -15.11 10.58 17.40
N THR A 44 -16.30 10.97 17.85
CA THR A 44 -16.50 11.88 18.98
C THR A 44 -17.17 11.17 20.16
N ASN A 45 -17.40 11.90 21.25
CA ASN A 45 -18.15 11.41 22.40
C ASN A 45 -19.66 11.31 22.13
N PHE A 46 -20.15 11.86 21.00
CA PHE A 46 -21.55 11.78 20.62
C PHE A 46 -21.77 10.58 19.70
N LYS A 47 -22.69 9.71 20.09
CA LYS A 47 -22.96 8.46 19.37
C LYS A 47 -23.40 8.75 17.94
N GLY A 48 -22.66 8.24 16.97
CA GLY A 48 -22.95 8.37 15.54
C GLY A 48 -22.39 9.64 14.89
N GLU A 49 -21.76 10.53 15.66
CA GLU A 49 -21.06 11.69 15.11
C GLU A 49 -19.64 11.31 14.68
N VAL A 50 -19.28 11.71 13.46
CA VAL A 50 -17.95 11.52 12.88
C VAL A 50 -17.50 12.83 12.24
N LEU A 51 -16.43 13.40 12.78
CA LEU A 51 -15.79 14.61 12.30
C LEU A 51 -14.72 14.31 11.22
N PRO A 52 -14.31 15.30 10.42
CA PRO A 52 -13.65 15.05 9.14
C PRO A 52 -12.20 14.58 9.23
N LEU A 53 -11.47 14.90 10.31
CA LEU A 53 -10.01 14.75 10.32
C LEU A 53 -9.59 13.29 10.41
N VAL A 54 -8.66 12.91 9.54
CA VAL A 54 -7.95 11.62 9.58
C VAL A 54 -6.56 11.80 10.16
N CYS A 55 -5.77 12.68 9.55
CA CYS A 55 -4.48 13.07 10.08
C CYS A 55 -4.15 14.52 9.71
N VAL A 56 -3.40 15.18 10.59
CA VAL A 56 -2.95 16.57 10.46
C VAL A 56 -1.49 16.63 10.81
N TYR A 57 -0.75 17.52 10.15
CA TYR A 57 0.65 17.79 10.41
C TYR A 57 0.90 19.29 10.39
N ASP A 58 1.95 19.71 11.09
CA ASP A 58 2.50 21.04 10.96
C ASP A 58 3.14 21.22 9.59
N ALA A 59 2.64 22.19 8.83
CA ALA A 59 3.11 22.58 7.51
C ALA A 59 3.67 24.01 7.51
N THR A 60 4.13 24.49 8.68
CA THR A 60 4.80 25.79 8.78
C THR A 60 5.94 25.84 7.78
N THR A 61 5.91 26.83 6.89
CA THR A 61 6.90 26.91 5.81
C THR A 61 8.29 27.21 6.35
N GLN A 62 9.32 27.01 5.52
CA GLN A 62 10.70 27.36 5.88
C GLN A 62 10.88 28.86 6.22
N ASN A 63 9.99 29.71 5.72
CA ASN A 63 9.97 31.15 6.00
C ASN A 63 9.20 31.50 7.28
N GLY A 64 8.68 30.51 8.01
CA GLY A 64 7.97 30.70 9.27
C GLY A 64 6.47 30.97 9.14
N ASN A 65 5.86 30.75 7.97
CA ASN A 65 4.41 30.95 7.79
C ASN A 65 3.64 29.78 8.43
N PRO A 66 2.91 29.97 9.54
CA PRO A 66 2.29 28.87 10.28
C PRO A 66 1.10 28.28 9.52
N ALA A 67 1.13 26.97 9.30
CA ALA A 67 0.00 26.27 8.69
C ALA A 67 -0.14 24.85 9.24
N LEU A 68 -1.37 24.36 9.24
CA LEU A 68 -1.70 22.95 9.43
C LEU A 68 -2.15 22.38 8.09
N VAL A 69 -1.59 21.24 7.71
CA VAL A 69 -2.04 20.46 6.56
C VAL A 69 -2.69 19.20 7.07
N GLY A 70 -3.81 18.80 6.49
CA GLY A 70 -4.44 17.55 6.89
C GLY A 70 -5.29 16.93 5.81
N PHE A 71 -5.75 15.73 6.12
CA PHE A 71 -6.57 14.93 5.23
C PHE A 71 -7.94 14.67 5.84
N ILE A 72 -8.96 14.74 4.98
CA ILE A 72 -10.36 14.60 5.33
C ILE A 72 -10.88 13.27 4.79
N HIS A 73 -11.67 12.57 5.58
CA HIS A 73 -12.35 11.36 5.15
C HIS A 73 -13.31 11.70 3.98
N ASN A 74 -13.15 11.10 2.81
CA ASN A 74 -13.85 11.58 1.59
C ASN A 74 -15.33 11.17 1.47
N THR A 75 -15.99 10.67 2.52
CA THR A 75 -17.37 10.18 2.40
C THR A 75 -18.37 11.34 2.29
N PHE A 76 -19.17 11.54 3.33
CA PHE A 76 -20.16 12.60 3.41
C PHE A 76 -19.59 13.99 3.06
N TRP A 77 -18.32 14.24 3.39
CA TRP A 77 -17.66 15.53 3.25
C TRP A 77 -17.47 15.98 1.79
N SER A 78 -17.24 15.06 0.85
CA SER A 78 -17.05 15.42 -0.58
C SER A 78 -18.31 16.06 -1.17
N ASP A 79 -19.49 15.61 -0.74
CA ASP A 79 -20.79 16.14 -1.19
C ASP A 79 -21.17 17.47 -0.53
N GLN A 80 -20.43 17.92 0.48
CA GLN A 80 -20.74 19.16 1.19
C GLN A 80 -20.21 20.40 0.47
N THR A 81 -20.77 21.56 0.82
CA THR A 81 -20.23 22.83 0.36
C THR A 81 -18.86 23.09 0.99
N PHE A 82 -18.05 23.91 0.33
CA PHE A 82 -16.76 24.36 0.85
C PHE A 82 -16.87 24.96 2.25
N GLU A 83 -17.85 25.85 2.49
CA GLU A 83 -18.05 26.49 3.79
C GLU A 83 -18.44 25.48 4.88
N PHE A 84 -19.28 24.50 4.56
CA PHE A 84 -19.65 23.46 5.52
C PHE A 84 -18.43 22.58 5.86
N ARG A 85 -17.65 22.16 4.87
CA ARG A 85 -16.40 21.41 5.10
C ARG A 85 -15.41 22.19 5.92
N LYS A 86 -15.14 23.45 5.55
CA LYS A 86 -14.26 24.36 6.28
C LYS A 86 -14.66 24.44 7.75
N ASN A 87 -15.93 24.71 8.02
CA ASN A 87 -16.42 24.79 9.39
C ASN A 87 -16.23 23.46 10.14
N GLY A 88 -16.56 22.33 9.53
CA GLY A 88 -16.35 21.00 10.14
C GLY A 88 -14.89 20.73 10.47
N VAL A 89 -13.96 21.07 9.57
CA VAL A 89 -12.52 20.91 9.78
C VAL A 89 -12.02 21.80 10.92
N LEU A 90 -12.39 23.08 10.95
CA LEU A 90 -11.94 24.00 11.98
C LEU A 90 -12.49 23.63 13.36
N GLN A 91 -13.75 23.17 13.43
CA GLN A 91 -14.34 22.66 14.67
C GLN A 91 -13.62 21.41 15.19
N ASP A 92 -13.27 20.49 14.29
CA ASP A 92 -12.53 19.29 14.68
C ASP A 92 -11.09 19.62 15.10
N LEU A 93 -10.41 20.55 14.42
CA LEU A 93 -9.11 21.06 14.87
C LEU A 93 -9.20 21.69 16.27
N ALA A 94 -10.26 22.47 16.54
CA ALA A 94 -10.45 23.13 17.83
C ALA A 94 -10.66 22.14 18.98
N ARG A 95 -11.26 20.97 18.71
CA ARG A 95 -11.39 19.88 19.68
C ARG A 95 -10.03 19.40 20.22
N PHE A 96 -8.98 19.46 19.39
CA PHE A 96 -7.62 19.05 19.78
C PHE A 96 -6.77 20.22 20.26
N LEU A 97 -6.85 21.37 19.58
CA LEU A 97 -5.87 22.46 19.74
C LEU A 97 -6.44 23.71 20.43
N GLY A 98 -7.75 23.74 20.70
CA GLY A 98 -8.47 24.87 21.29
C GLY A 98 -9.04 25.86 20.27
N ASN A 99 -9.78 26.85 20.78
CA ASN A 99 -10.58 27.77 19.97
C ASN A 99 -9.76 28.63 19.00
N GLU A 100 -8.45 28.80 19.21
CA GLU A 100 -7.57 29.50 18.28
C GLU A 100 -7.58 28.84 16.89
N ALA A 101 -7.82 27.53 16.81
CA ALA A 101 -7.95 26.82 15.54
C ALA A 101 -9.15 27.29 14.70
N LEU A 102 -10.15 27.94 15.31
CA LEU A 102 -11.36 28.42 14.62
C LEU A 102 -11.11 29.69 13.78
N SER A 103 -9.97 30.34 13.95
CA SER A 103 -9.66 31.64 13.32
C SER A 103 -8.41 31.58 12.42
N PRO A 104 -8.43 30.79 11.33
CA PRO A 104 -7.35 30.83 10.35
C PRO A 104 -7.36 32.15 9.58
N ILE A 105 -6.17 32.61 9.17
CA ILE A 105 -6.01 33.69 8.20
C ILE A 105 -6.54 33.25 6.84
N ASP A 106 -6.25 32.00 6.45
CA ASP A 106 -6.68 31.43 5.19
C ASP A 106 -6.96 29.92 5.33
N TYR A 107 -7.89 29.43 4.53
CA TYR A 107 -8.25 28.01 4.47
C TYR A 107 -8.54 27.63 3.03
N ILE A 108 -7.96 26.52 2.58
CA ILE A 108 -8.31 25.91 1.30
C ILE A 108 -8.36 24.39 1.45
N ASP A 109 -9.32 23.77 0.76
CA ASP A 109 -9.33 22.33 0.56
C ASP A 109 -9.36 21.95 -0.92
N LYS A 110 -8.84 20.77 -1.20
CA LYS A 110 -8.85 20.16 -2.52
C LYS A 110 -9.44 18.77 -2.41
N ASP A 111 -10.56 18.58 -3.09
CA ASP A 111 -11.05 17.26 -3.43
C ASP A 111 -10.30 16.74 -4.67
N TRP A 112 -9.50 15.69 -4.46
CA TRP A 112 -8.73 15.07 -5.54
C TRP A 112 -9.56 14.13 -6.40
N HIS A 113 -10.72 13.68 -5.93
CA HIS A 113 -11.63 12.86 -6.73
C HIS A 113 -12.16 13.60 -7.96
N LEU A 114 -12.35 14.91 -7.82
CA LEU A 114 -12.86 15.78 -8.88
C LEU A 114 -11.78 16.17 -9.92
N GLU A 115 -10.52 15.76 -9.75
CA GLU A 115 -9.46 16.07 -10.70
C GLU A 115 -9.55 15.18 -11.95
N PRO A 116 -9.92 15.71 -13.13
CA PRO A 116 -10.27 14.89 -14.30
C PRO A 116 -9.11 14.09 -14.88
N TYR A 117 -7.87 14.53 -14.64
CA TYR A 117 -6.66 13.86 -15.14
C TYR A 117 -5.99 12.95 -14.11
N THR A 118 -6.43 13.00 -12.86
CA THR A 118 -5.89 12.14 -11.79
C THR A 118 -6.92 11.06 -11.42
N GLY A 119 -8.20 11.41 -11.34
CA GLY A 119 -9.31 10.53 -10.95
C GLY A 119 -9.43 10.30 -9.44
N GLY A 120 -8.43 10.71 -8.66
CA GLY A 120 -8.39 10.55 -7.20
C GLY A 120 -6.97 10.60 -6.63
N CYS A 121 -6.84 10.41 -5.32
CA CYS A 121 -5.58 10.37 -4.57
C CYS A 121 -5.75 9.53 -3.29
N PRO A 122 -4.66 9.04 -2.67
CA PRO A 122 -3.25 9.32 -2.99
C PRO A 122 -2.67 8.45 -4.11
N ALA A 123 -3.22 7.26 -4.35
CA ALA A 123 -2.74 6.33 -5.37
C ALA A 123 -3.86 5.38 -5.81
N SER A 124 -3.63 4.65 -6.90
CA SER A 124 -4.55 3.58 -7.31
C SER A 124 -4.53 2.43 -6.31
N VAL A 125 -5.68 1.82 -6.08
CA VAL A 125 -5.82 0.63 -5.24
C VAL A 125 -6.28 -0.53 -6.10
N VAL A 126 -5.54 -1.64 -6.05
CA VAL A 126 -5.97 -2.88 -6.71
C VAL A 126 -6.84 -3.67 -5.73
N PRO A 127 -8.14 -3.84 -6.00
CA PRO A 127 -9.05 -4.54 -5.11
C PRO A 127 -8.74 -6.05 -5.09
N ALA A 128 -9.24 -6.72 -4.05
CA ALA A 128 -9.19 -8.16 -3.95
C ALA A 128 -9.75 -8.82 -5.22
N GLY A 129 -9.09 -9.89 -5.68
CA GLY A 129 -9.44 -10.59 -6.92
C GLY A 129 -8.74 -10.09 -8.19
N ASN A 130 -8.17 -8.88 -8.18
CA ASN A 130 -7.43 -8.34 -9.35
C ASN A 130 -5.90 -8.44 -9.23
N MET A 131 -5.38 -9.08 -8.18
CA MET A 131 -3.93 -9.18 -7.95
C MET A 131 -3.16 -9.93 -9.04
N ASN A 132 -3.79 -10.88 -9.73
CA ASN A 132 -3.16 -11.56 -10.87
C ASN A 132 -2.89 -10.58 -12.03
N ALA A 133 -3.83 -9.68 -12.32
CA ALA A 133 -3.67 -8.67 -13.35
C ALA A 133 -2.56 -7.67 -13.01
N PHE A 134 -2.38 -7.37 -11.72
CA PHE A 134 -1.32 -6.50 -11.21
C PHE A 134 0.10 -7.03 -11.47
N LEU A 135 0.29 -8.35 -11.61
CA LEU A 135 1.60 -8.91 -11.97
C LEU A 135 2.10 -8.40 -13.34
N HIS A 136 1.19 -8.00 -14.22
CA HIS A 136 1.47 -7.50 -15.57
C HIS A 136 1.55 -5.96 -15.65
N ILE A 137 1.57 -5.26 -14.51
CA ILE A 137 1.51 -3.79 -14.46
C ILE A 137 2.66 -3.09 -15.21
N ARG A 138 3.85 -3.72 -15.24
CA ARG A 138 5.06 -3.19 -15.90
C ARG A 138 5.27 -3.70 -17.31
N GLU A 139 4.56 -4.74 -17.72
CA GLU A 139 4.75 -5.34 -19.04
C GLU A 139 4.39 -4.34 -20.15
N PRO A 140 5.29 -4.10 -21.11
CA PRO A 140 5.03 -3.24 -22.24
C PRO A 140 4.08 -3.90 -23.22
N VAL A 141 3.34 -3.08 -23.97
CA VAL A 141 2.45 -3.53 -25.04
C VAL A 141 2.99 -2.98 -26.34
N SER A 142 3.62 -3.85 -27.15
CA SER A 142 4.36 -3.43 -28.35
C SER A 142 5.43 -2.38 -28.00
N LEU A 143 5.34 -1.17 -28.57
CA LEU A 143 6.25 -0.05 -28.32
C LEU A 143 5.84 0.85 -27.15
N ILE A 144 4.78 0.48 -26.41
CA ILE A 144 4.27 1.27 -25.27
C ILE A 144 4.84 0.70 -23.98
N HIS A 145 5.64 1.52 -23.29
CA HIS A 145 6.18 1.24 -21.96
C HIS A 145 5.40 2.01 -20.89
N PHE A 146 5.26 1.42 -19.69
CA PHE A 146 4.44 1.98 -18.62
C PHE A 146 5.31 2.45 -17.45
N ALA A 147 5.22 3.76 -17.19
CA ALA A 147 5.76 4.44 -16.02
C ALA A 147 4.62 4.78 -15.03
N GLY A 148 4.80 5.81 -14.20
CA GLY A 148 3.84 6.17 -13.15
C GLY A 148 4.11 5.39 -11.87
N THR A 149 3.80 5.98 -10.72
CA THR A 149 4.23 5.43 -9.44
C THR A 149 3.64 4.05 -9.15
N GLU A 150 2.49 3.73 -9.71
CA GLU A 150 1.79 2.44 -9.62
C GLU A 150 2.64 1.31 -10.20
N THR A 151 3.55 1.63 -11.11
CA THR A 151 4.42 0.65 -11.76
C THR A 151 5.76 0.51 -11.02
N ALA A 152 6.00 1.25 -9.93
CA ALA A 152 7.25 1.16 -9.16
C ALA A 152 7.42 -0.20 -8.46
N THR A 153 8.65 -0.55 -8.07
CA THR A 153 8.91 -1.73 -7.19
C THR A 153 9.23 -1.32 -5.75
N GLU A 154 9.58 -0.04 -5.55
CA GLU A 154 9.81 0.56 -4.25
C GLU A 154 8.98 1.85 -4.15
N TRP A 155 8.42 2.10 -2.97
CA TRP A 155 7.64 3.31 -2.68
C TRP A 155 6.52 3.59 -3.70
N MET A 156 5.81 2.53 -4.12
CA MET A 156 4.62 2.63 -4.96
C MET A 156 3.57 3.54 -4.29
N GLY A 157 2.98 4.44 -5.07
CA GLY A 157 2.04 5.47 -4.57
C GLY A 157 2.72 6.74 -4.06
N TYR A 158 4.05 6.85 -4.14
CA TYR A 158 4.81 8.03 -3.69
C TYR A 158 5.60 8.67 -4.83
N ILE A 159 6.03 9.92 -4.61
CA ILE A 159 6.88 10.66 -5.56
C ILE A 159 8.17 9.88 -5.87
N SER A 160 8.79 9.25 -4.87
CA SER A 160 9.98 8.40 -5.06
C SER A 160 9.70 7.23 -6.02
N GLY A 161 8.53 6.61 -5.91
CA GLY A 161 8.07 5.56 -6.84
C GLY A 161 7.84 6.11 -8.24
N ALA A 162 7.25 7.30 -8.39
CA ALA A 162 7.11 7.95 -9.69
C ALA A 162 8.46 8.19 -10.38
N VAL A 163 9.46 8.67 -9.63
CA VAL A 163 10.83 8.85 -10.13
C VAL A 163 11.47 7.52 -10.53
N GLN A 164 11.34 6.50 -9.68
CA GLN A 164 11.90 5.17 -9.92
C GLN A 164 11.30 4.53 -11.17
N ALA A 165 9.97 4.52 -11.29
CA ALA A 165 9.25 3.99 -12.44
C ALA A 165 9.54 4.77 -13.74
N GLY A 166 9.63 6.10 -13.67
CA GLY A 166 9.95 6.94 -14.82
C GLY A 166 11.34 6.66 -15.38
N LYS A 167 12.35 6.58 -14.50
CA LYS A 167 13.72 6.21 -14.89
C LYS A 167 13.76 4.81 -15.49
N ARG A 168 13.09 3.84 -14.86
CA ARG A 168 13.04 2.45 -15.33
C ARG A 168 12.42 2.37 -16.74
N ALA A 169 11.23 2.93 -16.96
CA ALA A 169 10.58 2.94 -18.27
C ALA A 169 11.43 3.64 -19.35
N ALA A 170 12.12 4.73 -19.02
CA ALA A 170 13.03 5.39 -19.97
C ALA A 170 14.20 4.49 -20.39
N ASN A 171 14.79 3.75 -19.44
CA ASN A 171 15.88 2.79 -19.74
C ASN A 171 15.38 1.61 -20.58
N GLU A 172 14.16 1.13 -20.33
CA GLU A 172 13.53 0.09 -21.15
C GLU A 172 13.40 0.55 -22.62
N VAL A 173 12.99 1.79 -22.86
CA VAL A 173 12.89 2.38 -24.20
C VAL A 173 14.28 2.54 -24.84
N LEU A 174 15.26 3.07 -24.10
CA LEU A 174 16.63 3.22 -24.59
C LEU A 174 17.24 1.87 -25.02
N LEU A 175 16.96 0.81 -24.27
CA LEU A 175 17.36 -0.55 -24.63
C LEU A 175 16.73 -0.98 -25.97
N LYS A 176 15.42 -0.73 -26.15
CA LYS A 176 14.71 -1.07 -27.39
C LYS A 176 15.19 -0.28 -28.61
N LEU A 177 15.67 0.94 -28.40
CA LEU A 177 16.31 1.75 -29.44
C LEU A 177 17.75 1.32 -29.76
N GLY A 178 18.29 0.29 -29.08
CA GLY A 178 19.64 -0.19 -29.30
C GLY A 178 20.73 0.71 -28.71
N SER A 179 20.39 1.55 -27.72
CA SER A 179 21.36 2.41 -27.06
C SER A 179 22.42 1.59 -26.33
N ARG A 180 23.70 1.87 -26.62
CA ARG A 180 24.85 1.24 -25.93
C ARG A 180 25.07 1.77 -24.51
N ASN A 181 24.33 2.81 -24.10
CA ASN A 181 24.51 3.50 -22.83
C ASN A 181 23.61 2.96 -21.70
N VAL A 182 22.87 1.88 -21.92
CA VAL A 182 22.03 1.26 -20.87
C VAL A 182 22.83 0.18 -20.17
N ASP A 183 23.22 0.43 -18.92
CA ASP A 183 23.79 -0.58 -18.03
C ASP A 183 22.68 -1.55 -17.56
N ARG A 184 22.99 -2.84 -17.45
CA ARG A 184 22.07 -3.84 -16.88
C ARG A 184 21.60 -3.46 -15.48
N LYS A 185 22.42 -2.78 -14.69
CA LYS A 185 22.01 -2.27 -13.36
C LYS A 185 20.84 -1.29 -13.44
N GLN A 186 20.72 -0.54 -14.53
CA GLN A 186 19.64 0.42 -14.76
C GLN A 186 18.32 -0.25 -15.21
N LEU A 187 18.40 -1.53 -15.59
CA LEU A 187 17.27 -2.39 -15.92
C LEU A 187 16.84 -3.26 -14.74
N LYS A 188 17.53 -3.16 -13.58
CA LYS A 188 17.07 -3.76 -12.34
C LYS A 188 15.62 -3.32 -12.09
N ASP A 189 14.77 -4.26 -11.69
CA ASP A 189 13.33 -4.06 -11.46
C ASP A 189 12.47 -3.85 -12.73
N SER A 190 13.05 -4.01 -13.92
CA SER A 190 12.31 -4.06 -15.19
C SER A 190 12.07 -5.51 -15.64
N ILE A 191 11.18 -5.68 -16.62
CA ILE A 191 10.98 -6.99 -17.27
C ILE A 191 12.16 -7.44 -18.14
N TYR A 192 13.19 -6.58 -18.30
CA TYR A 192 14.43 -6.89 -19.02
C TYR A 192 15.61 -7.09 -18.09
N ALA A 193 15.38 -7.14 -16.77
CA ALA A 193 16.39 -7.51 -15.80
C ALA A 193 16.88 -8.94 -16.09
N SER A 194 18.16 -9.22 -15.82
CA SER A 194 18.74 -10.54 -16.09
C SER A 194 18.17 -11.66 -15.21
N ASP A 195 17.61 -11.28 -14.07
CA ASP A 195 16.96 -12.13 -13.06
C ASP A 195 15.42 -12.02 -13.13
N TYR A 196 14.87 -11.39 -14.16
CA TYR A 196 13.42 -11.31 -14.34
C TYR A 196 12.85 -12.71 -14.62
N GLU A 197 11.92 -13.12 -13.77
CA GLU A 197 11.08 -14.29 -14.03
C GLU A 197 9.65 -13.82 -14.34
N PRO A 198 9.07 -14.21 -15.49
CA PRO A 198 7.69 -13.86 -15.80
C PRO A 198 6.75 -14.53 -14.79
N PRO A 199 5.59 -13.90 -14.49
CA PRO A 199 4.54 -14.51 -13.70
C PRO A 199 4.21 -15.91 -14.26
N ARG A 200 4.29 -16.93 -13.41
CA ARG A 200 3.99 -18.31 -13.81
C ARG A 200 2.54 -18.64 -13.47
N GLU A 201 1.85 -19.27 -14.41
CA GLU A 201 0.55 -19.88 -14.12
C GLU A 201 0.70 -21.01 -13.09
N TRP A 202 -0.39 -21.33 -12.42
CA TRP A 202 -0.42 -22.38 -11.41
C TRP A 202 -0.01 -23.74 -12.00
N ASP A 203 1.10 -24.30 -11.52
CA ASP A 203 1.70 -25.55 -11.99
C ASP A 203 1.44 -26.74 -11.04
N ARG A 204 0.45 -26.63 -10.16
CA ARG A 204 0.15 -27.59 -9.09
C ARG A 204 1.29 -27.80 -8.07
N SER A 205 2.24 -26.87 -7.96
CA SER A 205 3.30 -26.88 -6.92
C SER A 205 2.75 -27.08 -5.50
N TYR A 206 1.61 -26.48 -5.15
CA TYR A 206 0.94 -26.70 -3.86
C TYR A 206 0.39 -28.12 -3.65
N SER A 207 0.08 -28.85 -4.72
CA SER A 207 -0.34 -30.25 -4.59
C SER A 207 0.85 -31.22 -4.60
N ARG A 208 2.09 -30.71 -4.72
CA ARG A 208 3.28 -31.43 -4.24
C ARG A 208 3.37 -31.28 -2.73
N VAL A 209 2.32 -31.72 -2.02
CA VAL A 209 2.53 -32.15 -0.64
C VAL A 209 3.61 -33.22 -0.74
N SER A 210 4.74 -33.03 -0.07
CA SER A 210 5.79 -34.04 0.00
C SER A 210 5.09 -35.36 0.31
N ARG A 211 5.06 -36.30 -0.64
CA ARG A 211 4.55 -37.64 -0.34
C ARG A 211 5.43 -38.12 0.80
N VAL A 212 4.88 -38.16 2.01
CA VAL A 212 5.57 -38.77 3.15
C VAL A 212 5.95 -40.15 2.65
N SER A 213 7.25 -40.42 2.56
CA SER A 213 7.70 -41.72 2.06
C SER A 213 7.27 -42.74 3.10
N TYR A 214 6.18 -43.46 2.83
CA TYR A 214 5.65 -44.49 3.71
C TYR A 214 6.68 -45.60 3.97
N SER A 215 7.75 -45.69 3.17
CA SER A 215 8.91 -46.55 3.44
C SER A 215 9.44 -46.39 4.86
N ASN A 216 9.58 -45.15 5.34
CA ASN A 216 10.16 -44.89 6.67
C ASN A 216 9.18 -45.24 7.79
N LEU A 217 7.88 -45.09 7.54
CA LEU A 217 6.81 -45.50 8.47
C LEU A 217 6.70 -47.03 8.56
N PHE A 218 6.80 -47.74 7.43
CA PHE A 218 6.82 -49.21 7.42
C PHE A 218 8.05 -49.78 8.11
N PHE A 219 9.24 -49.20 7.90
CA PHE A 219 10.46 -49.61 8.61
C PHE A 219 10.34 -49.39 10.13
N ALA A 220 9.84 -48.24 10.56
CA ALA A 220 9.65 -47.96 12.00
C ALA A 220 8.64 -48.91 12.65
N ALA A 221 7.53 -49.21 11.96
CA ALA A 221 6.54 -50.18 12.44
C ALA A 221 7.11 -51.60 12.54
N ALA A 222 7.92 -52.04 11.57
CA ALA A 222 8.57 -53.35 11.61
C ALA A 222 9.55 -53.49 12.78
N ILE A 223 10.31 -52.43 13.11
CA ILE A 223 11.21 -52.40 14.27
C ILE A 223 10.43 -52.47 15.58
N LEU A 224 9.32 -51.74 15.71
CA LEU A 224 8.48 -51.79 16.91
C LEU A 224 7.84 -53.16 17.12
N VAL A 225 7.31 -53.78 16.05
CA VAL A 225 6.71 -55.12 16.13
C VAL A 225 7.77 -56.16 16.50
N SER A 226 8.93 -56.15 15.86
CA SER A 226 10.03 -57.06 16.21
C SER A 226 10.54 -56.85 17.64
N GLY A 227 10.67 -55.60 18.09
CA GLY A 227 11.00 -55.26 19.48
C GLY A 227 9.97 -55.80 20.48
N LEU A 228 8.67 -55.66 20.19
CA LEU A 228 7.60 -56.22 21.03
C LEU A 228 7.65 -57.75 21.08
N PHE A 229 7.92 -58.42 19.95
CA PHE A 229 8.11 -59.88 19.93
C PHE A 229 9.32 -60.32 20.76
N ILE A 230 10.44 -59.58 20.69
CA ILE A 230 11.64 -59.86 21.48
C ILE A 230 11.35 -59.67 22.98
N VAL A 231 10.70 -58.56 23.38
CA VAL A 231 10.34 -58.29 24.78
C VAL A 231 9.36 -59.34 25.32
N LYS A 232 8.35 -59.71 24.53
CA LYS A 232 7.37 -60.73 24.92
C LYS A 232 8.03 -62.10 25.07
N ARG A 233 8.96 -62.45 24.17
CA ARG A 233 9.78 -63.67 24.27
C ARG A 233 10.70 -63.64 25.50
N TYR A 234 11.38 -62.53 25.75
CA TYR A 234 12.25 -62.36 26.92
C TYR A 234 11.47 -62.51 28.25
N LYS A 235 10.30 -61.85 28.38
CA LYS A 235 9.43 -62.01 29.55
C LYS A 235 8.90 -63.45 29.72
N PHE A 236 8.60 -64.14 28.61
CA PHE A 236 8.20 -65.55 28.66
C PHE A 236 9.31 -66.46 29.22
N PHE A 237 10.57 -66.18 28.91
CA PHE A 237 11.71 -66.95 29.43
C PHE A 237 12.10 -66.59 30.87
N GLN A 238 11.88 -65.34 31.34
CA GLN A 238 12.13 -64.98 32.74
C GLN A 238 11.11 -65.58 33.73
N ASN A 239 9.88 -65.87 33.30
CA ASN A 239 8.83 -66.46 34.17
C ASN A 239 8.92 -67.99 34.31
N ARG A 240 10.02 -68.63 33.88
CA ARG A 240 10.21 -70.09 33.91
C ARG A 240 11.38 -70.56 34.80
N PHE A 241 11.91 -69.69 35.67
CA PHE A 241 12.86 -70.05 36.71
C PHE A 241 12.41 -69.48 38.06
#